data_AF-A0A7C6DF23-F1
#
_entry.id   AF-A0A7C6DF23-F1
#
_cell.length_a   1.000
_cell.length_b   1.000
_cell.length_c   1.000
_cell.angle_alpha   90.00
_cell.angle_beta   90.00
_cell.angle_gamma   90.00
#
_symmetry.space_group_name_H-M   'P 1'
#
loop_
_entity.id
_entity.type
_entity.pdbx_description
1 polymer ?
#
loop_
_entity_poly.entity_id
_entity_poly.type
_entity_poly.pdbx_seq_one_letter_code
_entity_poly.pdbx_strand_id
1 'polypeptide(L)' 'MKDAVIPKCSAVKLITRNPARIMGLSYKGEIKIGCYADIVIFEDDVNIKGVIHQGEVVEYSKFL' A
#
# COMPACT_ATOMS: atom_id res chain seq x y z
N MET A 1 13.45 0.21 5.39
CA MET A 1 13.52 -1.12 4.73
C MET A 1 14.94 -1.67 4.52
N LYS A 2 16.00 -0.88 4.76
CA LYS A 2 17.39 -1.27 4.42
C LYS A 2 17.90 -2.52 5.16
N ASP A 3 17.31 -2.86 6.32
CA ASP A 3 17.70 -4.03 7.13
C ASP A 3 16.65 -5.16 7.13
N ALA A 4 15.72 -5.14 6.18
CA ALA A 4 14.66 -6.15 6.13
C ALA A 4 15.22 -7.51 5.69
N VAL A 5 15.07 -8.53 6.53
CA VAL A 5 15.44 -9.93 6.25
C VAL A 5 14.53 -10.57 5.18
N ILE A 6 13.50 -9.86 4.71
CA ILE A 6 12.50 -10.35 3.76
C ILE A 6 12.38 -9.45 2.53
N PRO A 7 12.01 -10.01 1.36
CA PRO A 7 11.79 -9.22 0.15
C PRO A 7 10.74 -8.10 0.34
N LYS A 8 10.92 -6.96 -0.35
CA LYS A 8 10.03 -5.79 -0.22
C LYS A 8 8.54 -6.16 -0.40
N CYS A 9 8.23 -6.94 -1.44
CA CYS A 9 6.87 -7.39 -1.71
C CYS A 9 6.29 -8.28 -0.59
N SER A 10 7.12 -9.05 0.11
CA SER A 10 6.68 -9.85 1.25
C SER A 10 6.31 -8.94 2.43
N ALA A 11 7.12 -7.91 2.70
CA ALA A 11 6.79 -6.91 3.72
C ALA A 11 5.49 -6.15 3.39
N VAL A 12 5.28 -5.75 2.13
CA VAL A 12 4.02 -5.12 1.70
C VAL A 12 2.84 -6.06 1.93
N LYS A 13 2.94 -7.35 1.56
CA LYS A 13 1.86 -8.33 1.80
C LYS A 13 1.52 -8.49 3.29
N LEU A 14 2.51 -8.39 4.19
CA LEU A 14 2.28 -8.46 5.63
C LEU A 14 1.38 -7.33 6.14
N ILE A 15 1.40 -6.16 5.51
CA ILE A 15 0.61 -4.99 5.91
C ILE A 15 -0.62 -4.71 5.02
N THR A 16 -0.78 -5.43 3.90
CA THR A 16 -1.92 -5.26 2.98
C THR A 16 -2.76 -6.54 2.85
N ARG A 17 -2.34 -7.47 1.97
CA ARG A 17 -3.10 -8.67 1.60
C ARG A 17 -3.38 -9.60 2.79
N ASN A 18 -2.41 -9.80 3.67
CA ASN A 18 -2.55 -10.77 4.76
C ASN A 18 -3.60 -10.32 5.79
N PRO A 19 -3.56 -9.09 6.33
CA PRO A 19 -4.63 -8.55 7.17
C PRO A 19 -5.99 -8.55 6.46
N ALA A 20 -6.06 -8.08 5.21
CA ALA A 20 -7.32 -8.06 4.45
C ALA A 20 -7.95 -9.45 4.33
N ARG A 21 -7.14 -10.47 4.04
CA ARG A 21 -7.59 -11.87 4.00
C ARG A 21 -8.10 -12.36 5.35
N ILE A 22 -7.37 -12.11 6.43
CA ILE A 22 -7.75 -12.53 7.80
C ILE A 22 -9.06 -11.85 8.22
N MET A 23 -9.27 -10.60 7.81
CA MET A 23 -10.46 -9.82 8.13
C MET A 23 -11.64 -10.06 7.16
N GLY A 24 -11.49 -10.90 6.15
CA GLY A 24 -12.54 -11.14 5.14
C GLY A 24 -12.82 -9.96 4.21
N LEU A 25 -11.88 -9.02 4.06
CA LEU A 25 -12.01 -7.82 3.24
C LEU A 25 -11.57 -8.11 1.78
N SER A 26 -12.44 -8.78 1.03
CA SER A 26 -12.15 -9.23 -0.35
C SER A 26 -11.87 -8.10 -1.35
N TYR A 27 -12.28 -6.87 -1.02
CA TYR A 27 -12.15 -5.65 -1.82
C TYR A 27 -10.98 -4.75 -1.39
N LYS A 28 -10.07 -5.23 -0.51
CA LYS A 28 -8.88 -4.49 -0.02
C LYS A 28 -7.61 -5.33 -0.05
N GLY A 29 -6.46 -4.67 0.06
CA GLY A 29 -5.15 -5.31 0.23
C GLY A 29 -4.50 -5.84 -1.05
N GLU A 30 -5.14 -5.66 -2.21
CA GLU A 30 -4.63 -6.04 -3.53
C GLU A 30 -4.98 -4.95 -4.56
N ILE A 31 -4.09 -4.71 -5.52
CA ILE A 31 -4.38 -3.87 -6.69
C ILE A 31 -4.97 -4.77 -7.78
N LYS A 32 -6.30 -4.79 -7.89
CA LYS A 32 -7.03 -5.54 -8.94
C LYS A 32 -8.41 -4.93 -9.18
N ILE A 33 -9.04 -5.28 -10.30
CA ILE A 33 -10.43 -4.90 -10.62
C ILE A 33 -11.38 -5.38 -9.52
N GLY A 34 -12.25 -4.48 -9.04
CA GLY A 34 -13.21 -4.77 -7.97
C GLY A 34 -12.69 -4.51 -6.54
N CYS A 35 -11.42 -4.16 -6.37
CA CYS A 35 -10.92 -3.61 -5.11
C CYS A 35 -11.13 -2.09 -5.04
N TYR A 36 -11.14 -1.55 -3.83
CA TYR A 36 -11.02 -0.11 -3.63
C TYR A 36 -9.65 0.38 -4.10
N ALA A 37 -9.63 1.58 -4.68
CA ALA A 37 -8.41 2.28 -5.08
C ALA A 37 -7.73 2.91 -3.85
N ASP A 38 -7.32 2.06 -2.91
CA ASP A 38 -6.46 2.40 -1.78
C ASP A 38 -5.00 2.14 -2.17
N ILE A 39 -4.25 3.20 -2.48
CA ILE A 39 -2.90 3.12 -3.05
C ILE A 39 -1.98 4.05 -2.25
N VAL A 40 -0.80 3.54 -1.87
CA VAL A 40 0.28 4.33 -1.29
C VAL A 40 1.45 4.33 -2.27
N ILE A 41 1.92 5.52 -2.62
CA ILE A 41 3.09 5.74 -3.48
C ILE A 41 4.26 6.12 -2.58
N PHE A 42 5.40 5.46 -2.71
CA PHE A 42 6.58 5.70 -1.89
C PHE A 42 7.87 5.52 -2.69
N GLU A 43 8.94 6.17 -2.24
CA GLU A 43 10.30 6.03 -2.79
C GLU A 43 10.97 4.72 -2.33
N ASP A 44 12.13 4.39 -2.90
CA ASP A 44 12.81 3.12 -2.61
C ASP A 44 13.15 2.87 -1.14
N ASP A 45 13.24 3.94 -0.34
CA ASP A 45 13.47 3.94 1.10
C ASP A 45 12.18 3.89 1.95
N VAL A 46 11.02 3.82 1.31
CA VAL A 46 9.66 3.79 1.91
C VAL A 46 9.20 5.15 2.44
N ASN A 47 9.81 6.25 1.99
CA ASN A 47 9.24 7.57 2.20
C ASN A 47 7.96 7.75 1.36
N ILE A 48 6.82 8.00 2.02
CA ILE A 48 5.52 8.19 1.37
C ILE A 48 5.54 9.49 0.55
N LYS A 49 5.07 9.41 -0.70
CA LYS A 49 4.91 10.55 -1.61
C LYS A 49 3.46 10.90 -1.88
N GLY A 50 2.60 9.92 -1.76
CA GLY A 50 1.17 10.15 -1.89
C GLY A 50 0.35 8.99 -1.39
N VAL A 51 -0.87 9.32 -1.03
CA VAL A 51 -1.89 8.39 -0.57
C VAL A 51 -3.17 8.67 -1.34
N ILE A 52 -3.73 7.63 -1.93
CA ILE A 52 -5.04 7.61 -2.56
C ILE A 52 -5.92 6.71 -1.70
N HIS A 53 -7.07 7.21 -1.26
CA HIS A 53 -8.05 6.47 -0.50
C HIS A 53 -9.36 6.41 -1.28
N GLN A 54 -9.79 5.19 -1.65
CA GLN A 54 -10.98 4.95 -2.47
C GLN A 54 -11.05 5.81 -3.76
N GLY A 55 -9.90 6.12 -4.37
CA GLY A 55 -9.81 6.94 -5.59
C GLY A 55 -9.57 8.42 -5.35
N GLU A 56 -9.68 8.90 -4.12
CA GLU A 56 -9.42 10.30 -3.75
C GLU A 56 -7.99 10.49 -3.27
N VAL A 57 -7.32 11.53 -3.76
CA VAL A 57 -5.97 11.89 -3.28
C VAL A 57 -6.10 12.56 -1.92
N VAL A 58 -5.63 11.90 -0.86
CA VAL A 58 -5.69 12.41 0.52
C VAL A 58 -4.39 13.02 0.99
N GLU A 59 -3.26 12.59 0.42
CA GLU A 59 -1.95 13.17 0.68
C GLU A 59 -1.13 13.17 -0.61
N TYR A 60 -0.46 14.29 -0.89
CA TYR A 60 0.51 14.39 -1.96
C TYR A 60 1.60 15.37 -1.56
N SER A 61 2.79 14.88 -1.27
CA SER A 61 3.93 15.75 -1.01
C SER A 61 4.41 16.31 -2.33
N LYS A 62 4.11 17.60 -2.59
CA LYS A 62 4.72 18.35 -3.70
C LYS A 62 6.24 18.31 -3.52
N PHE A 63 6.94 17.81 -4.53
CA PHE A 63 8.38 17.95 -4.65
C PHE A 63 8.71 19.45 -4.84
N LEU A 64 8.95 20.17 -3.74
CA LEU A 64 9.68 21.44 -3.74
C LEU A 64 11.07 21.18 -3.16
#